data_AF-A0A8C1QP62-F1
#
_entry.id   AF-A0A8C1QP62-F1
#
_cell.length_a   1.000
_cell.length_b   1.000
_cell.length_c   1.000
_cell.angle_alpha   90.00
_cell.angle_beta   90.00
_cell.angle_gamma   90.00
#
_symmetry.space_group_name_H-M   'P 1'
#
loop_
_entity.id
_entity.type
_entity.pdbx_description
1 polymer ?
#
loop_
_entity_poly.entity_id
_entity_poly.type
_entity_poly.pdbx_seq_one_letter_code
_entity_poly.pdbx_strand_id
1 'polypeptide(L)'
;MNTGTNRLYFIVIINMKIRCHQQDCSEKAITISYTTRVKNTTCKLNIPNVNGLCISVKVNPEECGNKKQSPPLEISIPPPPVRLVKNMSFEYYHDRLKCTWDSDVDVPDLGLYYWYVTVFLTIVLYISLSFMKIGECVINDTFHNKEMFYLFNGTYKGQPVNNTFRQNSSTYFVKLEKPKLTIQRIGQSLCFHTNFTVSEFGAHCYEKNYIYSKCDEVNHILDSVYKVDYDSSCKYRARVQIILSSRCGAGKSDLSDEVEYGENRDSNLPALLAGIIIPLMLSCFLIVSLVLLRR
;
A
#
# COMPACT_ATOMS: atom_id res chain seq x y z
N MET A 1 -42.14 2.67 0.93
CA MET A 1 -41.88 2.63 -0.52
C MET A 1 -40.66 1.74 -0.75
N ASN A 2 -40.83 0.70 -1.56
CA ASN A 2 -39.86 -0.38 -1.81
C ASN A 2 -38.57 0.16 -2.46
N THR A 3 -37.47 0.23 -1.72
CA THR A 3 -36.13 0.43 -2.26
C THR A 3 -35.60 -0.92 -2.75
N GLY A 4 -35.76 -1.18 -4.04
CA GLY A 4 -35.28 -2.38 -4.70
C GLY A 4 -33.75 -2.49 -4.61
N THR A 5 -33.26 -3.37 -3.74
CA THR A 5 -31.91 -3.92 -3.83
C THR A 5 -31.75 -4.61 -5.18
N ASN A 6 -31.00 -4.01 -6.11
CA ASN A 6 -30.48 -4.71 -7.28
C ASN A 6 -29.40 -5.71 -6.83
N ARG A 7 -29.85 -6.86 -6.32
CA ARG A 7 -29.01 -8.06 -6.21
C ARG A 7 -29.05 -8.74 -7.56
N LEU A 8 -27.90 -9.15 -8.09
CA LEU A 8 -27.86 -10.15 -9.15
C LEU A 8 -28.32 -11.48 -8.55
N TYR A 9 -29.60 -11.80 -8.72
CA TYR A 9 -30.18 -13.08 -8.34
C TYR A 9 -29.97 -14.07 -9.48
N PHE A 10 -29.08 -15.04 -9.30
CA PHE A 10 -29.09 -16.25 -10.12
C PHE A 10 -30.04 -17.25 -9.46
N ILE A 11 -31.23 -17.43 -10.03
CA ILE A 11 -32.14 -18.51 -9.70
C ILE A 11 -31.91 -19.62 -10.73
N VAL A 12 -31.16 -20.65 -10.36
CA VAL A 12 -30.97 -21.86 -11.19
C VAL A 12 -31.69 -23.01 -10.48
N ILE A 13 -32.97 -23.20 -10.77
CA ILE A 13 -33.78 -24.26 -10.11
C ILE A 13 -33.40 -25.64 -10.67
N ILE A 14 -32.34 -26.25 -10.13
CA ILE A 14 -32.03 -27.68 -10.30
C ILE A 14 -31.28 -28.19 -9.05
N ASN A 15 -31.72 -29.32 -8.46
CA ASN A 15 -31.02 -30.02 -7.37
C ASN A 15 -29.68 -30.62 -7.87
N MET A 16 -28.65 -29.81 -8.09
CA MET A 16 -27.31 -30.25 -8.48
C MET A 16 -26.22 -29.28 -8.02
N LYS A 17 -24.99 -29.79 -7.90
CA LYS A 17 -23.81 -29.03 -7.56
C LYS A 17 -23.40 -28.12 -8.72
N ILE A 18 -23.50 -26.81 -8.53
CA ILE A 18 -23.14 -25.80 -9.53
C ILE A 18 -21.69 -25.36 -9.29
N ARG A 19 -20.86 -25.34 -10.35
CA ARG A 19 -19.57 -24.62 -10.40
C ARG A 19 -19.74 -23.39 -11.29
N CYS A 20 -19.46 -22.22 -10.76
CA CYS A 20 -19.35 -20.99 -11.55
C CYS A 20 -17.86 -20.71 -11.83
N HIS A 21 -17.49 -20.40 -13.08
CA HIS A 21 -16.21 -19.80 -13.44
C HIS A 21 -16.46 -18.38 -13.96
N GLN A 22 -15.53 -17.45 -13.73
CA GLN A 22 -15.67 -16.07 -14.16
C GLN A 22 -14.37 -15.52 -14.76
N GLN A 23 -14.48 -14.66 -15.78
CA GLN A 23 -13.40 -13.86 -16.35
C GLN A 23 -13.85 -12.41 -16.59
N ASP A 24 -12.92 -11.46 -16.51
CA ASP A 24 -13.11 -10.09 -16.99
C ASP A 24 -13.15 -10.11 -18.52
N CYS A 25 -14.13 -9.43 -19.13
CA CYS A 25 -14.35 -9.51 -20.58
C CYS A 25 -13.43 -8.54 -21.36
N SER A 26 -12.63 -7.71 -20.67
CA SER A 26 -11.61 -6.84 -21.27
C SER A 26 -10.21 -7.28 -20.84
N GLU A 27 -9.44 -7.78 -21.82
CA GLU A 27 -8.04 -8.22 -21.73
C GLU A 27 -7.72 -9.55 -21.02
N LYS A 28 -6.81 -10.32 -21.64
CA LYS A 28 -6.17 -11.53 -21.10
C LYS A 28 -5.23 -11.19 -19.92
N ALA A 29 -5.75 -10.60 -18.85
CA ALA A 29 -4.94 -10.22 -17.70
C ALA A 29 -5.60 -10.63 -16.37
N ILE A 30 -4.89 -11.50 -15.65
CA ILE A 30 -5.03 -11.87 -14.23
C ILE A 30 -6.35 -12.61 -13.90
N THR A 31 -6.33 -13.91 -14.22
CA THR A 31 -7.32 -14.93 -13.87
C THR A 31 -7.51 -15.06 -12.36
N ILE A 32 -8.45 -14.32 -11.78
CA ILE A 32 -9.00 -14.67 -10.47
C ILE A 32 -10.23 -15.54 -10.70
N SER A 33 -10.01 -16.84 -10.83
CA SER A 33 -11.11 -17.81 -11.00
C SER A 33 -11.63 -18.28 -9.64
N TYR A 34 -12.78 -17.75 -9.22
CA TYR A 34 -13.48 -18.26 -8.03
C TYR A 34 -14.35 -19.44 -8.39
N THR A 35 -13.94 -20.64 -7.98
CA THR A 35 -14.80 -21.83 -8.11
C THR A 35 -15.59 -22.01 -6.83
N THR A 36 -16.87 -21.66 -6.84
CA THR A 36 -17.76 -21.94 -5.70
C THR A 36 -18.56 -23.19 -5.96
N ARG A 37 -18.52 -24.13 -5.00
CA ARG A 37 -19.39 -25.32 -4.94
C ARG A 37 -20.67 -24.92 -4.22
N VAL A 38 -21.80 -24.91 -4.92
CA VAL A 38 -23.10 -24.58 -4.30
C VAL A 38 -23.93 -25.86 -4.19
N LYS A 39 -24.48 -26.14 -3.00
CA LYS A 39 -25.44 -27.25 -2.78
C LYS A 39 -26.90 -26.85 -3.05
N ASN A 40 -27.18 -25.54 -3.08
CA ASN A 40 -28.47 -24.93 -3.38
C ASN A 40 -28.55 -24.43 -4.84
N THR A 41 -29.78 -24.25 -5.30
CA THR A 41 -30.17 -23.69 -6.61
C THR A 41 -29.83 -22.22 -6.82
N THR A 42 -29.34 -21.53 -5.78
CA THR A 42 -29.05 -20.09 -5.82
C THR A 42 -27.61 -19.83 -5.43
N CYS A 43 -26.90 -19.08 -6.27
CA CYS A 43 -25.56 -18.60 -6.00
C CYS A 43 -25.57 -17.07 -5.86
N LYS A 44 -24.96 -16.55 -4.79
CA LYS A 44 -24.73 -15.12 -4.60
C LYS A 44 -23.23 -14.87 -4.71
N LEU A 45 -22.84 -13.97 -5.61
CA LEU A 45 -21.45 -13.61 -5.85
C LEU A 45 -21.28 -12.11 -5.61
N ASN A 46 -20.22 -11.74 -4.89
CA ASN A 46 -19.82 -10.34 -4.68
C ASN A 46 -18.69 -10.02 -5.67
N ILE A 47 -19.00 -9.27 -6.72
CA ILE A 47 -18.09 -9.07 -7.85
C ILE A 47 -18.17 -7.62 -8.33
N PRO A 48 -17.04 -6.98 -8.69
CA PRO A 48 -17.07 -5.69 -9.38
C PRO A 48 -17.75 -5.83 -10.75
N ASN A 49 -18.63 -4.90 -11.10
CA ASN A 49 -19.37 -4.94 -12.38
C ASN A 49 -18.85 -3.94 -13.42
N VAL A 50 -17.88 -3.08 -13.06
CA VAL A 50 -17.45 -1.95 -13.89
C VAL A 50 -16.91 -2.33 -15.27
N ASN A 51 -16.36 -3.53 -15.43
CA ASN A 51 -15.81 -4.02 -16.70
C ASN A 51 -16.75 -5.03 -17.41
N GLY A 52 -17.96 -5.24 -16.88
CA GLY A 52 -18.83 -6.34 -17.30
C GLY A 52 -18.42 -7.67 -16.67
N LEU A 53 -19.23 -8.70 -16.88
CA LEU A 53 -19.05 -10.01 -16.26
C LEU A 53 -19.27 -11.12 -17.28
N CYS A 54 -18.32 -12.05 -17.38
CA CYS A 54 -18.46 -13.28 -18.15
C CYS A 54 -18.51 -14.45 -17.15
N ILE A 55 -19.64 -15.19 -17.10
CA ILE A 55 -19.93 -16.24 -16.11
C ILE A 55 -20.20 -17.56 -16.83
N SER A 56 -19.40 -18.58 -16.53
CA SER A 56 -19.58 -19.95 -17.02
C SER A 56 -20.18 -20.82 -15.92
N VAL A 57 -21.34 -21.41 -16.18
CA VAL A 57 -22.06 -22.27 -15.24
C VAL A 57 -21.97 -23.72 -15.71
N LYS A 58 -21.44 -24.60 -14.87
CA LYS A 58 -21.37 -26.04 -15.14
C LYS A 58 -22.06 -26.83 -14.03
N VAL A 59 -22.75 -27.90 -14.43
CA VAL A 59 -23.42 -28.81 -13.51
C VAL A 59 -22.62 -30.09 -13.39
N ASN A 60 -22.23 -30.44 -12.17
CA ASN A 60 -21.48 -31.67 -11.88
C ASN A 60 -22.29 -32.60 -10.95
N PRO A 61 -22.91 -33.67 -11.47
CA PRO A 61 -23.62 -34.62 -10.63
C PRO A 61 -22.62 -35.46 -9.82
N GLU A 62 -22.66 -35.39 -8.49
CA GLU A 62 -21.78 -36.20 -7.63
C GLU A 62 -22.41 -37.51 -7.15
N GLU A 63 -23.74 -37.54 -7.03
CA GLU A 63 -24.48 -38.70 -6.50
C GLU A 63 -25.41 -39.33 -7.56
N CYS A 64 -25.22 -39.04 -8.85
CA CYS A 64 -26.10 -39.53 -9.92
C CYS A 64 -25.43 -40.56 -10.85
N GLY A 65 -24.74 -41.56 -10.29
CA GLY A 65 -24.19 -42.69 -11.05
C GLY A 65 -23.32 -42.27 -12.25
N ASN A 66 -23.58 -42.82 -13.44
CA ASN A 66 -22.81 -42.59 -14.67
C ASN A 66 -23.10 -41.26 -15.39
N LYS A 67 -23.81 -40.32 -14.77
CA LYS A 67 -24.11 -39.03 -15.42
C LYS A 67 -22.84 -38.20 -15.56
N LYS A 68 -22.61 -37.71 -16.78
CA LYS A 68 -21.46 -36.85 -17.10
C LYS A 68 -21.76 -35.39 -16.80
N GLN A 69 -20.71 -34.60 -16.59
CA GLN A 69 -20.77 -33.15 -16.41
C GLN A 69 -21.49 -32.48 -17.59
N SER A 70 -22.29 -31.45 -17.32
CA SER A 70 -22.94 -30.66 -18.37
C SER A 70 -21.90 -29.85 -19.17
N PRO A 71 -22.20 -29.53 -20.45
CA PRO A 71 -21.50 -28.43 -21.11
C PRO A 71 -21.68 -27.12 -20.31
N PRO A 72 -20.73 -26.17 -20.41
CA PRO A 72 -20.87 -24.86 -19.79
C PRO A 72 -22.00 -24.05 -20.43
N LEU A 73 -22.77 -23.38 -19.59
CA LEU A 73 -23.61 -22.25 -19.99
C LEU A 73 -22.84 -20.96 -19.73
N GLU A 74 -22.52 -20.24 -20.80
CA GLU A 74 -21.86 -18.93 -20.72
C GLU A 74 -22.91 -17.82 -20.65
N ILE A 75 -22.79 -16.95 -19.64
CA ILE A 75 -23.65 -15.79 -19.40
C ILE A 75 -22.76 -14.56 -19.43
N SER A 76 -23.10 -13.58 -20.27
CA SER A 76 -22.39 -12.30 -20.33
C SER A 76 -23.29 -11.17 -19.84
N ILE A 77 -22.76 -10.33 -18.96
CA ILE A 77 -23.38 -9.12 -18.45
C ILE A 77 -22.53 -7.95 -18.93
N PRO A 78 -23.08 -7.02 -19.72
CA PRO A 78 -22.33 -5.87 -20.18
C PRO A 78 -21.95 -4.96 -18.99
N PRO A 79 -20.87 -4.17 -19.11
CA PRO A 79 -20.57 -3.14 -18.14
C PRO A 79 -21.74 -2.16 -18.01
N PRO A 80 -21.90 -1.50 -16.85
CA PRO A 80 -22.84 -0.40 -16.68
C PRO A 80 -22.68 0.65 -17.79
N PRO A 81 -23.78 1.27 -18.24
CA PRO A 81 -23.76 2.21 -19.37
C PRO A 81 -22.94 3.47 -19.10
N VAL A 82 -22.65 3.75 -17.83
CA VAL A 82 -21.82 4.86 -17.40
C VAL A 82 -21.08 4.50 -16.11
N ARG A 83 -19.91 5.09 -15.95
CA ARG A 83 -19.16 5.10 -14.70
C ARG A 83 -19.54 6.37 -13.92
N LEU A 84 -19.95 6.22 -12.67
CA LEU A 84 -20.42 7.27 -11.77
C LEU A 84 -19.26 8.02 -11.12
N VAL A 85 -18.20 7.30 -10.76
CA VAL A 85 -17.04 7.83 -10.03
C VAL A 85 -15.71 7.30 -10.57
N LYS A 86 -14.66 8.09 -10.44
CA LYS A 86 -13.28 7.76 -10.83
C LYS A 86 -12.27 8.21 -9.77
N ASN A 87 -11.00 7.86 -9.98
CA ASN A 87 -9.89 8.27 -9.11
C ASN A 87 -10.11 7.95 -7.63
N MET A 88 -10.70 6.79 -7.34
CA MET A 88 -10.97 6.38 -5.98
C MET A 88 -9.65 6.14 -5.24
N SER A 89 -9.44 6.84 -4.12
CA SER A 89 -8.25 6.75 -3.29
C SER A 89 -8.62 6.45 -1.84
N PHE A 90 -7.67 5.89 -1.10
CA PHE A 90 -7.87 5.43 0.27
C PHE A 90 -6.68 5.79 1.13
N GLU A 91 -6.96 6.21 2.37
CA GLU A 91 -5.97 6.42 3.42
C GLU A 91 -6.49 5.81 4.72
N TYR A 92 -5.72 4.95 5.35
CA TYR A 92 -6.04 4.30 6.61
C TYR A 92 -5.14 4.81 7.73
N TYR A 93 -5.73 5.29 8.82
CA TYR A 93 -5.04 5.83 9.99
C TYR A 93 -5.96 5.85 11.21
N HIS A 94 -5.46 5.38 12.37
CA HIS A 94 -6.18 5.33 13.66
C HIS A 94 -7.56 4.65 13.59
N ASP A 95 -7.61 3.45 13.00
CA ASP A 95 -8.84 2.65 12.82
C ASP A 95 -9.91 3.35 11.98
N ARG A 96 -9.47 4.27 11.11
CA ARG A 96 -10.33 4.98 10.18
C ARG A 96 -9.80 4.84 8.76
N LEU A 97 -10.66 4.36 7.87
CA LEU A 97 -10.42 4.39 6.44
C LEU A 97 -11.10 5.63 5.85
N LYS A 98 -10.29 6.61 5.46
CA LYS A 98 -10.72 7.71 4.61
C LYS A 98 -10.70 7.22 3.16
N CYS A 99 -11.73 7.58 2.43
CA CYS A 99 -11.88 7.28 1.02
C CYS A 99 -12.24 8.58 0.29
N THR A 100 -11.69 8.80 -0.90
CA THR A 100 -12.06 9.94 -1.75
C THR A 100 -12.25 9.50 -3.19
N TRP A 101 -13.04 10.24 -3.95
CA TRP A 101 -13.29 9.97 -5.38
C TRP A 101 -13.70 11.24 -6.12
N ASP A 102 -13.50 11.22 -7.43
CA ASP A 102 -14.01 12.24 -8.33
C ASP A 102 -15.32 11.76 -8.96
N SER A 103 -16.26 12.69 -9.15
CA SER A 103 -17.46 12.41 -9.95
C SER A 103 -17.06 12.32 -11.42
N ASP A 104 -17.49 11.27 -12.10
CA ASP A 104 -17.25 11.12 -13.55
C ASP A 104 -18.45 11.66 -14.36
N VAL A 105 -19.63 11.66 -13.76
CA VAL A 105 -20.86 12.28 -14.26
C VAL A 105 -21.62 12.97 -13.13
N ASP A 106 -22.44 13.96 -13.48
CA ASP A 106 -23.30 14.66 -12.53
C ASP A 106 -24.52 13.79 -12.17
N VAL A 107 -24.54 13.30 -10.93
CA VAL A 107 -25.55 12.40 -10.39
C VAL A 107 -25.91 12.87 -8.97
N PRO A 108 -26.98 13.67 -8.80
CA PRO A 108 -27.28 14.34 -7.54
C PRO A 108 -27.78 13.39 -6.44
N ASP A 109 -28.26 12.20 -6.83
CA ASP A 109 -28.75 11.14 -5.94
C ASP A 109 -27.69 10.06 -5.68
N LEU A 110 -26.41 10.37 -5.86
CA LEU A 110 -25.31 9.45 -5.64
C LEU A 110 -25.29 8.93 -4.19
N GLY A 111 -25.41 7.62 -4.04
CA GLY A 111 -25.24 6.93 -2.76
C GLY A 111 -24.02 6.02 -2.76
N LEU A 112 -23.42 5.87 -1.59
CA LEU A 112 -22.31 4.95 -1.35
C LEU A 112 -22.70 3.89 -0.33
N TYR A 113 -22.41 2.64 -0.68
CA TYR A 113 -22.51 1.49 0.19
C TYR A 113 -21.19 0.74 0.16
N TYR A 114 -20.79 0.16 1.28
CA TYR A 114 -19.63 -0.71 1.33
C TYR A 114 -19.92 -1.97 2.15
N TRP A 115 -19.18 -3.03 1.83
CA TRP A 115 -19.20 -4.28 2.57
C TRP A 115 -17.87 -5.02 2.40
N TYR A 116 -17.66 -6.04 3.21
CA TYR A 116 -16.57 -7.00 3.05
C TYR A 116 -17.11 -8.41 3.04
N VAL A 117 -16.30 -9.33 2.50
CA VAL A 117 -16.65 -10.74 2.42
C VAL A 117 -15.83 -11.51 3.45
N THR A 118 -16.51 -12.29 4.29
CA THR A 118 -15.87 -13.26 5.17
C THR A 118 -15.75 -14.62 4.48
N VAL A 119 -14.88 -15.49 4.99
CA VAL A 119 -14.60 -16.84 4.45
C VAL A 119 -15.88 -17.68 4.25
N PHE A 120 -16.96 -17.36 4.97
CA PHE A 120 -18.25 -18.05 4.88
C PHE A 120 -19.29 -17.33 3.99
N LEU A 121 -18.86 -16.44 3.08
CA LEU A 121 -19.74 -15.68 2.17
C LEU A 121 -20.86 -14.89 2.88
N THR A 122 -20.72 -14.67 4.19
CA THR A 122 -21.66 -13.92 5.00
C THR A 122 -21.27 -12.44 4.95
N ILE A 123 -22.17 -11.62 4.40
CA ILE A 123 -22.04 -10.15 4.38
C ILE A 123 -22.35 -9.66 5.77
N VAL A 124 -21.39 -8.98 6.42
CA VAL A 124 -21.53 -8.63 7.85
C VAL A 124 -22.00 -7.20 8.06
N LEU A 125 -21.80 -6.27 7.12
CA LEU A 125 -22.16 -4.88 7.36
C LEU A 125 -22.53 -4.14 6.08
N TYR A 126 -23.71 -3.53 6.07
CA TYR A 126 -24.15 -2.53 5.10
C TYR A 126 -24.27 -1.20 5.83
N ILE A 127 -23.31 -0.29 5.63
CA ILE A 127 -23.47 1.09 6.09
C ILE A 127 -23.74 1.93 4.85
N SER A 128 -24.94 2.51 4.83
CA SER A 128 -25.33 3.50 3.83
C SER A 128 -24.90 4.88 4.30
N LEU A 129 -24.01 5.54 3.58
CA LEU A 129 -23.81 6.98 3.72
C LEU A 129 -24.74 7.65 2.71
N SER A 130 -25.98 7.92 3.13
CA SER A 130 -26.95 8.62 2.28
C SER A 130 -26.60 10.11 2.20
N PHE A 131 -26.53 10.64 0.99
CA PHE A 131 -26.28 12.04 0.64
C PHE A 131 -24.87 12.55 0.90
N MET A 132 -23.89 12.00 0.18
CA MET A 132 -22.57 12.62 0.06
C MET A 132 -22.55 13.54 -1.15
N LYS A 133 -22.70 14.86 -0.93
CA LYS A 133 -22.45 15.88 -1.96
C LYS A 133 -20.97 16.01 -2.34
N ILE A 134 -20.09 15.40 -1.55
CA ILE A 134 -18.65 15.67 -1.55
C ILE A 134 -17.98 14.31 -1.63
N GLY A 135 -17.06 14.15 -2.58
CA GLY A 135 -16.37 12.90 -2.93
C GLY A 135 -15.43 12.37 -1.85
N GLU A 136 -15.92 12.26 -0.61
CA GLU A 136 -15.19 11.75 0.54
C GLU A 136 -16.08 10.86 1.42
N CYS A 137 -15.51 9.79 1.97
CA CYS A 137 -16.10 8.99 3.05
C CYS A 137 -15.10 8.72 4.16
N VAL A 138 -15.63 8.49 5.36
CA VAL A 138 -14.86 8.04 6.53
C VAL A 138 -15.56 6.82 7.10
N ILE A 139 -14.86 5.70 7.10
CA ILE A 139 -15.32 4.42 7.63
C ILE A 139 -14.55 4.18 8.92
N ASN A 140 -15.26 4.26 10.06
CA ASN A 140 -14.71 3.93 11.38
C ASN A 140 -14.87 2.43 11.59
N ASP A 141 -13.88 1.64 11.20
CA ASP A 141 -13.92 0.20 11.44
C ASP A 141 -12.53 -0.44 11.36
N THR A 142 -12.33 -1.48 12.17
CA THR A 142 -11.09 -2.23 12.34
C THR A 142 -11.02 -3.41 11.36
N PHE A 143 -11.44 -3.21 10.11
CA PHE A 143 -11.46 -4.29 9.11
C PHE A 143 -10.06 -4.62 8.60
N HIS A 144 -9.26 -5.25 9.45
CA HIS A 144 -7.93 -5.70 9.05
C HIS A 144 -8.03 -6.93 8.14
N ASN A 145 -7.29 -6.90 7.04
CA ASN A 145 -7.08 -8.03 6.13
C ASN A 145 -8.36 -8.56 5.47
N LYS A 146 -9.35 -7.70 5.24
CA LYS A 146 -10.57 -8.04 4.50
C LYS A 146 -10.67 -7.22 3.22
N GLU A 147 -10.94 -7.91 2.12
CA GLU A 147 -11.25 -7.22 0.87
C GLU A 147 -12.56 -6.47 0.99
N MET A 148 -12.55 -5.23 0.53
CA MET A 148 -13.68 -4.31 0.61
C MET A 148 -14.31 -4.15 -0.77
N PHE A 149 -15.62 -4.03 -0.78
CA PHE A 149 -16.41 -3.73 -1.96
C PHE A 149 -17.15 -2.43 -1.74
N TYR A 150 -17.19 -1.61 -2.78
CA TYR A 150 -17.84 -0.30 -2.77
C TYR A 150 -18.85 -0.24 -3.91
N LEU A 151 -20.10 0.02 -3.57
CA LEU A 151 -21.20 0.21 -4.51
C LEU A 151 -21.59 1.68 -4.52
N PHE A 152 -21.46 2.28 -5.69
CA PHE A 152 -22.04 3.57 -6.00
C PHE A 152 -23.34 3.33 -6.76
N ASN A 153 -24.43 3.95 -6.29
CA ASN A 153 -25.71 3.95 -6.97
C ASN A 153 -26.16 5.37 -7.27
N GLY A 154 -26.96 5.54 -8.31
CA GLY A 154 -27.61 6.80 -8.61
C GLY A 154 -28.40 6.72 -9.90
N THR A 155 -28.93 7.85 -10.35
CA THR A 155 -29.77 7.94 -11.55
C THR A 155 -29.04 8.71 -12.65
N TYR A 156 -28.80 8.07 -13.79
CA TYR A 156 -28.21 8.73 -14.96
C TYR A 156 -29.19 8.64 -16.14
N LYS A 157 -29.53 9.80 -16.72
CA LYS A 157 -30.51 9.91 -17.82
C LYS A 157 -31.84 9.18 -17.54
N GLY A 158 -32.32 9.28 -16.29
CA GLY A 158 -33.58 8.66 -15.85
C GLY A 158 -33.53 7.15 -15.62
N GLN A 159 -32.36 6.52 -15.76
CA GLN A 159 -32.17 5.10 -15.47
C GLN A 159 -31.32 4.89 -14.22
N PRO A 160 -31.66 3.90 -13.37
CA PRO A 160 -30.83 3.54 -12.24
C PRO A 160 -29.53 2.90 -12.73
N VAL A 161 -28.40 3.42 -12.24
CA VAL A 161 -27.07 2.91 -12.54
C VAL A 161 -26.36 2.54 -11.25
N ASN A 162 -25.61 1.45 -11.30
CA ASN A 162 -24.78 1.01 -10.20
C ASN A 162 -23.37 0.61 -10.67
N ASN A 163 -22.36 1.06 -9.94
CA ASN A 163 -20.98 0.62 -10.14
C ASN A 163 -20.45 0.01 -8.85
N THR A 164 -19.96 -1.22 -8.96
CA THR A 164 -19.30 -1.93 -7.87
C THR A 164 -17.82 -2.01 -8.14
N PHE A 165 -17.02 -1.55 -7.18
CA PHE A 165 -15.57 -1.61 -7.18
C PHE A 165 -15.11 -2.59 -6.12
N ARG A 166 -14.02 -3.29 -6.40
CA ARG A 166 -13.33 -4.16 -5.45
C ARG A 166 -12.01 -3.52 -5.10
N GLN A 167 -11.71 -3.47 -3.81
CA GLN A 167 -10.46 -2.92 -3.30
C GLN A 167 -9.77 -3.90 -2.34
N ASN A 168 -8.45 -3.79 -2.27
CA ASN A 168 -7.65 -4.49 -1.28
C ASN A 168 -8.08 -4.12 0.16
N SER A 169 -7.54 -4.86 1.11
CA SER A 169 -7.71 -4.58 2.54
C SER A 169 -7.24 -3.17 2.91
N SER A 170 -7.89 -2.59 3.92
CA SER A 170 -7.50 -1.32 4.57
C SER A 170 -6.01 -1.24 4.90
N THR A 171 -5.42 -2.37 5.28
CA THR A 171 -3.99 -2.53 5.59
C THR A 171 -3.04 -2.24 4.42
N TYR A 172 -3.53 -2.20 3.18
CA TYR A 172 -2.76 -1.76 2.00
C TYR A 172 -2.73 -0.24 1.84
N PHE A 173 -3.57 0.50 2.56
CA PHE A 173 -3.71 1.95 2.46
C PHE A 173 -3.24 2.69 3.71
N VAL A 174 -2.48 2.00 4.57
CA VAL A 174 -1.99 2.57 5.82
C VAL A 174 -1.05 3.73 5.53
N LYS A 175 -1.41 4.90 6.05
CA LYS A 175 -0.59 6.11 5.96
C LYS A 175 0.22 6.23 7.24
N LEU A 176 1.53 6.02 7.11
CA LEU A 176 2.45 6.12 8.24
C LEU A 176 3.00 7.54 8.34
N GLU A 177 3.15 8.01 9.58
CA GLU A 177 3.77 9.30 9.85
C GLU A 177 5.26 9.30 9.44
N LYS A 178 5.73 10.46 8.97
CA LYS A 178 7.14 10.68 8.65
C LYS A 178 7.99 10.49 9.92
N PRO A 179 8.94 9.53 9.93
CA PRO A 179 9.76 9.26 11.10
C PRO A 179 10.80 10.36 11.33
N LYS A 180 11.27 10.48 12.58
CA LYS A 180 12.42 11.31 12.93
C LYS A 180 13.65 10.44 13.17
N LEU A 181 14.75 10.78 12.50
CA LEU A 181 16.03 10.11 12.65
C LEU A 181 16.98 10.98 13.49
N THR A 182 17.81 10.32 14.29
CA THR A 182 18.96 10.93 14.96
C THR A 182 20.15 9.99 14.89
N ILE A 183 21.35 10.55 14.72
CA ILE A 183 22.61 9.80 14.73
C ILE A 183 23.34 10.14 16.02
N GLN A 184 23.73 9.12 16.78
CA GLN A 184 24.48 9.30 18.03
C GLN A 184 25.72 8.42 18.01
N ARG A 185 26.86 8.98 18.41
CA ARG A 185 28.09 8.21 18.58
C ARG A 185 28.11 7.52 19.94
N ILE A 186 28.29 6.21 19.92
CA ILE A 186 28.47 5.38 21.12
C ILE A 186 29.78 4.61 20.94
N GLY A 187 30.83 5.02 21.65
CA GLY A 187 32.17 4.45 21.49
C GLY A 187 32.74 4.65 20.09
N GLN A 188 32.99 3.55 19.40
CA GLN A 188 33.51 3.51 18.02
C GLN A 188 32.42 3.30 16.96
N SER A 189 31.13 3.37 17.33
CA SER A 189 30.03 3.19 16.40
C SER A 189 29.11 4.40 16.35
N LEU A 190 28.51 4.66 15.20
CA LEU A 190 27.35 5.54 15.06
C LEU A 190 26.08 4.69 15.11
N CYS A 191 25.18 5.02 16.03
CA CYS A 191 23.91 4.35 16.24
C CYS A 191 22.77 5.22 15.71
N PHE A 192 21.96 4.64 14.82
CA PHE A 192 20.85 5.34 14.18
C PHE A 192 19.58 5.11 15.00
N HIS A 193 19.10 6.17 15.63
CA HIS A 193 17.93 6.13 16.50
C HIS A 193 16.74 6.73 15.77
N THR A 194 15.71 5.92 15.59
CA THR A 194 14.46 6.32 14.95
C THR A 194 13.39 6.49 16.01
N ASN A 195 12.86 7.70 16.14
CA ASN A 195 11.69 7.96 16.96
C ASN A 195 10.43 7.77 16.10
N PHE A 196 9.71 6.68 16.37
CA PHE A 196 8.47 6.31 15.70
C PHE A 196 7.50 5.73 16.73
N THR A 197 6.30 6.29 16.81
CA THR A 197 5.26 5.84 17.72
C THR A 197 4.48 4.70 17.07
N VAL A 198 4.73 3.48 17.54
CA VAL A 198 3.97 2.29 17.14
C VAL A 198 2.63 2.33 17.87
N SER A 199 1.50 2.49 17.18
CA SER A 199 0.19 2.48 17.86
C SER A 199 -0.85 1.57 17.23
N GLU A 200 -0.89 1.44 15.91
CA GLU A 200 -2.02 0.77 15.24
C GLU A 200 -1.81 -0.73 14.95
N PHE A 201 -0.56 -1.16 14.87
CA PHE A 201 -0.20 -2.56 14.55
C PHE A 201 0.85 -3.06 15.56
N GLY A 202 1.03 -4.38 15.65
CA GLY A 202 2.09 -4.95 16.47
C GLY A 202 3.48 -4.52 16.00
N ALA A 203 4.47 -4.45 16.90
CA ALA A 203 5.83 -4.02 16.57
C ALA A 203 6.47 -4.82 15.40
N HIS A 204 6.13 -6.11 15.28
CA HIS A 204 6.58 -6.99 14.20
C HIS A 204 6.05 -6.61 12.80
N CYS A 205 5.09 -5.68 12.72
CA CYS A 205 4.56 -5.18 11.46
C CYS A 205 5.40 -4.05 10.86
N TYR A 206 6.36 -3.49 11.59
CA TYR A 206 7.11 -2.32 11.14
C TYR A 206 8.56 -2.71 10.89
N GLU A 207 9.00 -2.44 9.67
CA GLU A 207 10.38 -2.55 9.23
C GLU A 207 10.92 -1.14 8.98
N LYS A 208 12.20 -0.92 9.26
CA LYS A 208 12.84 0.37 8.95
C LYS A 208 13.82 0.17 7.81
N ASN A 209 13.62 0.94 6.76
CA ASN A 209 14.52 1.01 5.62
C ASN A 209 15.45 2.21 5.82
N TYR A 210 16.68 1.93 6.22
CA TYR A 210 17.73 2.93 6.35
C TYR A 210 18.45 3.10 5.02
N ILE A 211 18.58 4.36 4.61
CA ILE A 211 19.38 4.77 3.46
C ILE A 211 20.46 5.67 4.03
N TYR A 212 21.73 5.28 3.89
CA TYR A 212 22.82 6.09 4.41
C TYR A 212 24.01 6.10 3.48
N SER A 213 24.83 7.15 3.57
CA SER A 213 26.13 7.20 2.92
C SER A 213 27.25 7.37 3.93
N LYS A 214 28.41 6.78 3.63
CA LYS A 214 29.67 6.98 4.33
C LYS A 214 30.71 7.38 3.29
N CYS A 215 31.34 8.55 3.42
CA CYS A 215 32.30 9.05 2.43
C CYS A 215 31.73 8.97 0.99
N ASP A 216 30.47 9.38 0.82
CA ASP A 216 29.71 9.38 -0.44
C ASP A 216 29.37 7.98 -1.02
N GLU A 217 29.74 6.88 -0.36
CA GLU A 217 29.28 5.53 -0.70
C GLU A 217 27.91 5.25 -0.10
N VAL A 218 26.90 5.07 -0.95
CA VAL A 218 25.49 4.87 -0.55
C VAL A 218 25.20 3.40 -0.26
N ASN A 219 24.54 3.13 0.86
CA ASN A 219 24.14 1.82 1.34
C ASN A 219 22.65 1.82 1.71
N HIS A 220 21.99 0.69 1.46
CA HIS A 220 20.57 0.47 1.71
C HIS A 220 20.36 -0.76 2.59
N ILE A 221 19.71 -0.60 3.74
CA ILE A 221 19.58 -1.68 4.73
C ILE A 221 18.19 -1.68 5.36
N LEU A 222 17.62 -2.88 5.48
CA LEU A 222 16.39 -3.14 6.22
C LEU A 222 16.75 -3.71 7.59
N ASP A 223 16.54 -2.94 8.65
CA ASP A 223 16.83 -3.38 10.03
C ASP A 223 15.97 -2.62 11.06
N SER A 224 15.76 -3.20 12.23
CA SER A 224 15.07 -2.59 13.37
C SER A 224 15.94 -1.53 14.08
N VAL A 225 17.24 -1.79 14.20
CA VAL A 225 18.24 -0.92 14.84
C VAL A 225 19.53 -1.02 14.04
N TYR A 226 19.99 0.10 13.49
CA TYR A 226 21.17 0.10 12.62
C TYR A 226 22.36 0.80 13.26
N LYS A 227 23.53 0.18 13.13
CA LYS A 227 24.82 0.67 13.64
C LYS A 227 25.88 0.55 12.55
N VAL A 228 26.76 1.54 12.49
CA VAL A 228 27.92 1.56 11.59
C VAL A 228 29.19 1.89 12.35
N ASP A 229 30.30 1.38 11.87
CA ASP A 229 31.62 1.76 12.39
C ASP A 229 31.91 3.23 12.06
N TYR A 230 32.30 3.96 13.09
CA TYR A 230 32.60 5.38 12.98
C TYR A 230 34.03 5.59 12.45
N ASP A 231 34.11 6.34 11.36
CA ASP A 231 35.34 6.84 10.77
C ASP A 231 35.36 8.36 10.91
N SER A 232 36.38 8.89 11.59
CA SER A 232 36.53 10.32 11.82
C SER A 232 36.84 11.13 10.56
N SER A 233 37.20 10.46 9.47
CA SER A 233 37.53 11.10 8.19
C SER A 233 36.34 11.18 7.24
N CYS A 234 35.24 10.50 7.57
CA CYS A 234 34.05 10.43 6.73
C CYS A 234 32.92 11.30 7.26
N LYS A 235 32.22 11.94 6.32
CA LYS A 235 30.86 12.44 6.51
C LYS A 235 29.87 11.31 6.30
N TYR A 236 28.88 11.28 7.17
CA TYR A 236 27.73 10.38 7.10
C TYR A 236 26.48 11.18 6.79
N ARG A 237 25.63 10.65 5.90
CA ARG A 237 24.27 11.16 5.67
C ARG A 237 23.31 9.99 5.84
N ALA A 238 22.20 10.17 6.53
CA ALA A 238 21.23 9.09 6.70
C ALA A 238 19.79 9.59 6.63
N ARG A 239 18.93 8.72 6.11
CA ARG A 239 17.47 8.85 6.08
C ARG A 239 16.86 7.51 6.47
N VAL A 240 15.66 7.54 7.03
CA VAL A 240 14.91 6.33 7.37
C VAL A 240 13.48 6.42 6.86
N GLN A 241 12.95 5.30 6.38
CA GLN A 241 11.54 5.13 6.03
C GLN A 241 10.97 3.98 6.84
N ILE A 242 9.76 4.14 7.37
CA ILE A 242 9.02 3.05 8.00
C ILE A 242 8.17 2.37 6.93
N ILE A 243 8.25 1.05 6.88
CA ILE A 243 7.54 0.21 5.92
C ILE A 243 6.76 -0.84 6.71
N LEU A 244 5.51 -1.09 6.33
CA LEU A 244 4.77 -2.23 6.85
C LEU A 244 5.29 -3.52 6.22
N SER A 245 5.51 -4.53 7.06
CA SER A 245 5.87 -5.87 6.61
C SER A 245 4.76 -6.43 5.72
N SER A 246 5.15 -7.23 4.74
CA SER A 246 4.22 -7.83 3.76
C SER A 246 3.14 -8.72 4.39
N ARG A 247 3.35 -9.17 5.64
CA ARG A 247 2.38 -9.95 6.42
C ARG A 247 1.29 -9.09 7.04
N CYS A 248 1.58 -7.82 7.28
CA CYS A 248 0.67 -6.91 7.96
C CYS A 248 -0.02 -5.95 6.99
N GLY A 249 0.61 -5.59 5.86
CA GLY A 249 0.04 -4.67 4.89
C GLY A 249 1.05 -4.18 3.85
N ALA A 250 0.78 -3.01 3.27
CA ALA A 250 1.64 -2.38 2.26
C ALA A 250 1.90 -0.88 2.49
N GLY A 251 1.56 -0.37 3.68
CA GLY A 251 1.79 1.03 4.06
C GLY A 251 3.26 1.40 4.14
N LYS A 252 3.56 2.65 3.79
CA LYS A 252 4.91 3.23 3.85
C LYS A 252 4.81 4.66 4.35
N SER A 253 5.81 5.11 5.11
CA SER A 253 5.96 6.52 5.47
C SER A 253 6.66 7.27 4.34
N ASP A 254 6.63 8.60 4.42
CA ASP A 254 7.65 9.41 3.74
C ASP A 254 9.03 9.12 4.34
N LEU A 255 10.09 9.41 3.57
CA LEU A 255 11.45 9.40 4.09
C LEU A 255 11.61 10.49 5.17
N SER A 256 12.37 10.19 6.22
CA SER A 256 12.78 11.21 7.18
C SER A 256 13.58 12.32 6.50
N ASP A 257 13.70 13.45 7.19
CA ASP A 257 14.72 14.44 6.83
C ASP A 257 16.12 13.80 6.91
N GLU A 258 17.03 14.31 6.08
CA GLU A 258 18.41 13.87 6.08
C GLU A 258 19.12 14.37 7.33
N VAL A 259 19.82 13.45 8.00
CA VAL A 259 20.68 13.78 9.13
C VAL A 259 22.12 13.57 8.72
N GLU A 260 22.94 14.57 8.98
CA GLU A 260 24.37 14.52 8.72
C GLU A 260 25.16 14.32 10.01
N TYR A 261 26.27 13.59 9.95
CA TYR A 261 27.20 13.45 11.06
C TYR A 261 28.65 13.42 10.55
N GLY A 262 29.53 14.21 11.16
CA GLY A 262 30.93 14.31 10.78
C GLY A 262 31.18 15.19 9.55
N GLU A 263 32.42 15.20 9.08
CA GLU A 263 32.89 15.99 7.95
C GLU A 263 33.84 15.13 7.11
N ASN A 264 33.81 15.30 5.78
CA ASN A 264 34.78 14.68 4.91
C ASN A 264 36.12 15.36 5.13
N ARG A 265 37.06 14.67 5.77
CA ARG A 265 38.44 15.13 5.90
C ARG A 265 39.25 14.41 4.86
N ASP A 266 39.90 15.18 4.00
CA ASP A 266 40.93 14.62 3.13
C ASP A 266 42.07 14.11 4.02
N SER A 267 42.24 12.79 4.06
CA SER A 267 43.27 12.13 4.85
C SER A 267 44.69 12.55 4.45
N ASN A 268 44.86 13.06 3.22
CA ASN A 268 46.14 13.55 2.71
C ASN A 268 46.41 15.02 3.06
N LEU A 269 45.38 15.79 3.43
CA LEU A 269 45.52 17.23 3.70
C LEU A 269 46.52 17.52 4.85
N PRO A 270 46.54 16.79 5.98
CA PRO A 270 47.54 16.99 7.02
C PRO A 270 48.97 16.70 6.54
N ALA A 271 49.16 15.67 5.74
CA ALA A 271 50.47 15.31 5.18
C ALA A 271 50.95 16.35 4.16
N LEU A 272 50.03 16.85 3.33
CA LEU A 272 50.31 17.91 2.35
C LEU A 272 50.67 19.22 3.05
N LEU A 273 49.93 19.60 4.09
CA LEU A 273 50.24 20.76 4.93
C LEU A 273 51.59 20.62 5.64
N ALA A 274 51.90 19.44 6.19
CA ALA A 274 53.21 19.17 6.79
C ALA A 274 54.34 19.31 5.76
N GLY A 275 54.14 18.81 4.53
CA GLY A 275 55.09 18.92 3.42
C GLY A 275 55.37 20.38 2.99
N ILE A 276 54.44 21.31 3.20
CA ILE A 276 54.62 22.73 2.88
C ILE A 276 55.20 23.50 4.08
N ILE A 277 54.67 23.26 5.29
CA ILE A 277 55.02 24.04 6.48
C ILE A 277 56.42 23.69 6.99
N ILE A 278 56.84 22.41 6.97
CA ILE A 278 58.13 21.99 7.50
C ILE A 278 59.30 22.65 6.73
N PRO A 279 59.35 22.65 5.38
CA PRO A 279 60.40 23.35 4.64
C PRO A 279 60.40 24.87 4.86
N LEU A 280 59.22 25.49 4.99
CA LEU A 280 59.12 26.92 5.28
C LEU A 280 59.71 27.26 6.65
N MET A 281 59.35 26.50 7.69
CA MET A 281 59.92 26.70 9.02
C MET A 281 61.43 26.47 9.03
N LEU A 282 61.93 25.40 8.40
CA LEU A 282 63.37 25.13 8.30
C LEU A 282 64.11 26.24 7.55
N SER A 283 63.56 26.76 6.46
CA SER A 283 64.18 27.87 5.72
C SER A 283 64.20 29.16 6.55
N CYS A 284 63.13 29.48 7.28
CA CYS A 284 63.11 30.59 8.23
C CYS A 284 64.16 30.41 9.35
N PHE A 285 64.27 29.21 9.93
CA PHE A 285 65.29 28.92 10.94
C PHE A 285 66.72 29.03 10.40
N LEU A 286 66.96 28.59 9.16
CA LEU A 286 68.26 28.74 8.50
C LEU A 286 68.60 30.20 8.23
N ILE A 287 67.64 30.99 7.73
CA ILE A 287 67.84 32.44 7.51
C ILE A 287 68.14 33.15 8.84
N VAL A 288 67.37 32.88 9.89
CA VAL A 288 67.60 33.48 11.22
C VAL A 288 68.96 33.07 11.77
N SER A 289 69.35 31.80 11.66
CA SER A 289 70.65 31.31 12.10
C SER A 289 71.80 31.95 11.33
N LEU A 290 71.67 32.10 10.01
CA LEU A 290 72.66 32.79 9.18
C LEU A 290 72.77 34.28 9.51
N VAL A 291 71.66 34.94 9.85
CA VAL A 291 71.66 36.36 10.27
C VAL A 291 72.30 36.52 11.67
N LEU A 292 72.01 35.60 12.61
CA LEU A 292 72.58 35.64 13.95
C LEU A 292 74.07 35.29 13.98
N LEU A 293 74.53 34.37 13.13
CA LEU A 293 75.95 33.96 13.04
C LEU A 293 76.83 34.94 12.23
N ARG A 294 76.22 35.89 11.49
CA ARG A 294 76.95 36.90 10.71
C ARG A 294 77.18 38.22 11.47
N ARG A 295 76.62 38.36 12.68
CA ARG A 295 76.95 39.40 13.65
C ARG A 295 78.02 38.91 14.60
#